data_AF-A0A077MAH2-F1
#
_entry.id   AF-A0A077MAH2-F1
#
_cell.length_a   1.000
_cell.length_b   1.000
_cell.length_c   1.000
_cell.angle_alpha   90.00
_cell.angle_beta   90.00
_cell.angle_gamma   90.00
#
_symmetry.space_group_name_H-M   'P 1'
#
loop_
_entity.id
_entity.type
_entity.pdbx_description
1 polymer ?
#
loop_
_entity_poly.entity_id
_entity_poly.type
_entity_poly.pdbx_seq_one_letter_code
_entity_poly.pdbx_strand_id
1 'polypeptide(L)'
;MPRRAVLGAALLGVGAIELTGCGIHLEEDAPHIPLVPTRTPVPGEADLLALMTQSSALAVALPATGARGAEFAAQHVEQAAVLDSALRRGGVPESLLTAPAAADSRSVGDREVAQVALIRSLLTTADPALLPTLASLGANRAVVCRVLKATIPHADTPSPSGPPATVPYLLASRAAAYGMEVVAARAAGDFRTRAIDALDEIRALALEQEVIAGKDAPPAITAYSLPLSADDEASARRLVEYLLGGLVTAYAQAIGTAAAGTKLQRADVLLGAGWLEEAALLADAWKVPLTAFPGLAQPTG
;
A
#
# COMPACT_ATOMS: atom_id res chain seq x y z
N MET A 1 48.23 51.13 16.47
CA MET A 1 47.35 52.32 16.50
C MET A 1 46.43 52.26 15.28
N PRO A 2 45.14 52.64 15.33
CA PRO A 2 44.20 52.69 16.45
C PRO A 2 42.87 51.95 16.18
N ARG A 3 42.13 51.74 17.27
CA ARG A 3 40.72 51.36 17.38
C ARG A 3 39.79 52.31 16.60
N ARG A 4 38.61 51.82 16.20
CA ARG A 4 37.36 52.59 16.21
C ARG A 4 36.15 51.67 16.36
N ALA A 5 35.59 51.69 17.57
CA ALA A 5 34.24 51.28 17.88
C ALA A 5 33.26 52.40 17.50
N VAL A 6 32.05 52.06 17.06
CA VAL A 6 30.88 52.94 17.13
C VAL A 6 29.68 52.11 17.57
N LEU A 7 29.18 52.46 18.76
CA LEU A 7 27.88 52.14 19.31
C LEU A 7 26.78 52.97 18.61
N GLY A 8 25.55 52.43 18.61
CA GLY A 8 24.29 53.17 18.45
C GLY A 8 23.14 52.19 18.24
N ALA A 9 22.51 51.68 19.31
CA ALA A 9 21.29 52.22 19.94
C ALA A 9 20.09 52.27 18.95
N ALA A 10 19.21 51.26 18.96
CA ALA A 10 18.04 51.11 19.84
C ALA A 10 16.76 51.59 19.12
N LEU A 11 15.76 50.70 18.99
CA LEU A 11 14.34 51.06 19.01
C LEU A 11 13.50 49.79 19.29
N LEU A 12 12.64 49.96 20.29
CA LEU A 12 11.72 48.99 20.85
C LEU A 12 10.64 48.60 19.84
N GLY A 13 10.52 47.29 19.58
CA GLY A 13 9.41 46.69 18.85
C GLY A 13 8.48 45.94 19.81
N VAL A 14 7.37 46.60 20.11
CA VAL A 14 6.10 46.14 20.69
C VAL A 14 5.80 44.65 20.52
N GLY A 15 5.24 44.05 21.57
CA GLY A 15 5.08 42.61 21.73
C GLY A 15 4.07 41.97 20.80
N ALA A 16 4.36 40.71 20.47
CA ALA A 16 3.36 39.72 20.11
C ALA A 16 3.17 38.84 21.35
N ILE A 17 2.10 39.11 22.10
CA ILE A 17 1.49 38.09 22.95
C ILE A 17 0.85 37.12 21.97
N GLU A 18 1.59 36.08 21.56
CA GLU A 18 0.96 34.96 20.89
C GLU A 18 0.08 34.26 21.93
N LEU A 19 -1.21 34.54 21.80
CA LEU A 19 -2.28 33.85 22.49
C LEU A 19 -2.05 32.35 22.33
N THR A 20 -1.61 31.71 23.41
CA THR A 20 -1.80 30.28 23.62
C THR A 20 -3.31 30.06 23.63
N GLY A 21 -3.88 29.86 22.43
CA GLY A 21 -5.23 29.37 22.27
C GLY A 21 -5.24 28.00 22.91
N CYS A 22 -5.78 27.92 24.12
CA CYS A 22 -6.26 26.66 24.68
C CYS A 22 -7.25 26.12 23.64
N GLY A 23 -6.78 25.21 22.79
CA GLY A 23 -7.61 24.48 21.87
C GLY A 23 -8.63 23.76 22.71
N ILE A 24 -9.86 24.27 22.72
CA ILE A 24 -11.00 23.58 23.28
C ILE A 24 -11.19 22.37 22.39
N HIS A 25 -10.59 21.26 22.80
CA HIS A 25 -10.89 19.94 22.27
C HIS A 25 -12.30 19.66 22.78
N LEU A 26 -13.31 19.94 21.95
CA LEU A 26 -14.65 19.43 22.17
C LEU A 26 -14.53 17.93 21.99
N GLU A 27 -14.24 17.25 23.09
CA GLU A 27 -14.26 15.80 23.19
C GLU A 27 -15.53 15.30 22.52
N GLU A 28 -15.38 14.27 21.70
CA GLU A 28 -16.48 13.50 21.14
C GLU A 28 -17.32 12.81 22.26
N ASP A 29 -16.90 12.96 23.53
CA ASP A 29 -17.59 12.68 24.79
C ASP A 29 -18.41 13.86 25.36
N ALA A 30 -18.76 14.88 24.54
CA ALA A 30 -19.68 15.92 24.97
C ALA A 30 -21.03 15.30 25.41
N PRO A 31 -21.63 15.74 26.54
CA PRO A 31 -22.90 15.20 27.02
C PRO A 31 -23.94 15.23 25.92
N HIS A 32 -24.57 14.08 25.62
CA HIS A 32 -25.55 13.97 24.55
C HIS A 32 -26.65 15.01 24.75
N ILE A 33 -26.65 16.06 23.92
CA ILE A 33 -27.64 17.14 24.00
C ILE A 33 -28.88 16.63 23.27
N PRO A 34 -30.02 16.42 23.97
CA PRO A 34 -31.25 16.05 23.31
C PRO A 34 -31.57 17.09 22.25
N LEU A 35 -31.88 16.65 21.02
CA LEU A 35 -32.24 17.45 19.84
C LEU A 35 -31.09 18.00 18.97
N VAL A 36 -29.82 17.71 19.27
CA VAL A 36 -28.70 17.98 18.34
C VAL A 36 -28.31 16.68 17.64
N PRO A 37 -28.46 16.57 16.31
CA PRO A 37 -28.00 15.39 15.57
C PRO A 37 -26.49 15.24 15.73
N THR A 38 -26.04 14.16 16.35
CA THR A 38 -24.62 13.78 16.34
C THR A 38 -24.29 13.15 15.01
N ARG A 39 -23.16 13.57 14.41
CA ARG A 39 -22.63 12.94 13.20
C ARG A 39 -22.35 11.46 13.48
N THR A 40 -22.59 10.60 12.50
CA THR A 40 -22.13 9.21 12.53
C THR A 40 -20.72 9.16 11.92
N PRO A 41 -19.68 8.74 12.67
CA PRO A 41 -18.35 8.53 12.10
C PRO A 41 -18.35 7.47 11.00
N VAL A 42 -17.41 7.58 10.05
CA VAL A 42 -17.23 6.53 9.05
C VAL A 42 -16.64 5.27 9.68
N PRO A 43 -16.90 4.06 9.15
CA PRO A 43 -16.29 2.84 9.66
C PRO A 43 -14.75 2.93 9.65
N GLY A 44 -14.13 2.77 10.82
CA GLY A 44 -12.67 2.85 10.99
C GLY A 44 -12.10 4.27 10.93
N GLU A 45 -12.90 5.32 11.12
CA GLU A 45 -12.48 6.72 10.96
C GLU A 45 -11.19 7.09 11.68
N ALA A 46 -11.07 6.76 12.97
CA ALA A 46 -9.89 7.10 13.76
C ALA A 46 -8.61 6.48 13.19
N ASP A 47 -8.69 5.21 12.76
CA ASP A 47 -7.58 4.49 12.16
C ASP A 47 -7.24 5.04 10.77
N LEU A 48 -8.24 5.44 9.96
CA LEU A 48 -8.01 6.10 8.67
C LEU A 48 -7.35 7.48 8.83
N LEU A 49 -7.76 8.26 9.82
CA LEU A 49 -7.13 9.54 10.18
C LEU A 49 -5.69 9.34 10.65
N ALA A 50 -5.44 8.33 11.50
CA ALA A 50 -4.10 7.98 11.95
C ALA A 50 -3.21 7.57 10.77
N LEU A 51 -3.73 6.74 9.86
CA LEU A 51 -3.04 6.30 8.64
C LEU A 51 -2.69 7.48 7.71
N MET A 52 -3.62 8.40 7.51
CA MET A 52 -3.41 9.61 6.70
C MET A 52 -2.33 10.52 7.31
N THR A 53 -2.47 10.86 8.59
CA THR A 53 -1.54 11.76 9.28
C THR A 53 -0.14 11.16 9.39
N GLN A 54 -0.03 9.85 9.66
CA GLN A 54 1.27 9.17 9.68
C GLN A 54 1.88 9.02 8.30
N SER A 55 1.08 8.84 7.24
CA SER A 55 1.59 8.84 5.86
C SER A 55 2.25 10.18 5.51
N SER A 56 1.63 11.30 5.87
CA SER A 56 2.23 12.63 5.72
C SER A 56 3.53 12.79 6.54
N ALA A 57 3.54 12.31 7.78
CA ALA A 57 4.73 12.39 8.63
C ALA A 57 5.88 11.48 8.15
N LEU A 58 5.56 10.32 7.57
CA LEU A 58 6.54 9.42 6.95
C LEU A 58 7.10 10.01 5.66
N ALA A 59 6.28 10.68 4.85
CA ALA A 59 6.75 11.40 3.65
C ALA A 59 7.89 12.38 3.96
N VAL A 60 7.85 13.04 5.13
CA VAL A 60 8.91 13.97 5.56
C VAL A 60 10.16 13.23 6.04
N ALA A 61 10.02 12.06 6.66
CA ALA A 61 11.12 11.32 7.27
C ALA A 61 11.89 10.41 6.29
N LEU A 62 11.18 9.82 5.33
CA LEU A 62 11.73 8.84 4.37
C LEU A 62 12.93 9.33 3.56
N PRO A 63 13.05 10.59 3.10
CA PRO A 63 14.21 11.04 2.33
C PRO A 63 15.54 10.89 3.09
N ALA A 64 15.52 10.94 4.42
CA ALA A 64 16.71 10.72 5.26
C ALA A 64 17.24 9.27 5.20
N THR A 65 16.47 8.32 4.63
CA THR A 65 16.86 6.90 4.50
C THR A 65 17.59 6.59 3.18
N GLY A 66 17.75 7.56 2.28
CA GLY A 66 18.47 7.44 1.01
C GLY A 66 17.60 7.66 -0.23
N ALA A 67 18.17 7.42 -1.42
CA ALA A 67 17.51 7.73 -2.70
C ALA A 67 16.16 7.02 -2.89
N ARG A 68 16.08 5.72 -2.59
CA ARG A 68 14.79 5.00 -2.61
C ARG A 68 13.80 5.52 -1.58
N GLY A 69 14.28 5.99 -0.43
CA GLY A 69 13.45 6.67 0.56
C GLY A 69 12.79 7.93 -0.01
N ALA A 70 13.51 8.71 -0.82
CA ALA A 70 12.94 9.88 -1.48
C ALA A 70 11.87 9.53 -2.52
N GLU A 71 12.02 8.40 -3.23
CA GLU A 71 10.96 7.89 -4.12
C GLU A 71 9.71 7.50 -3.33
N PHE A 72 9.87 6.79 -2.21
CA PHE A 72 8.76 6.42 -1.33
C PHE A 72 8.11 7.62 -0.66
N ALA A 73 8.85 8.69 -0.38
CA ALA A 73 8.30 9.93 0.15
C ALA A 73 7.24 10.53 -0.78
N ALA A 74 7.51 10.59 -2.09
CA ALA A 74 6.55 11.08 -3.06
C ALA A 74 5.27 10.22 -3.10
N GLN A 75 5.42 8.89 -3.01
CA GLN A 75 4.30 7.96 -2.94
C GLN A 75 3.45 8.19 -1.67
N HIS A 76 4.09 8.45 -0.54
CA HIS A 76 3.39 8.74 0.72
C HIS A 76 2.57 10.03 0.68
N VAL A 77 3.07 11.06 -0.01
CA VAL A 77 2.30 12.30 -0.24
C VAL A 77 1.03 12.00 -1.03
N GLU A 78 1.14 11.23 -2.11
CA GLU A 78 -0.01 10.84 -2.92
C GLU A 78 -1.02 10.00 -2.12
N GLN A 79 -0.53 9.06 -1.31
CA GLN A 79 -1.38 8.23 -0.46
C GLN A 79 -2.16 9.05 0.58
N ALA A 80 -1.48 10.00 1.24
CA ALA A 80 -2.12 10.89 2.18
C ALA A 80 -3.20 11.76 1.50
N ALA A 81 -2.94 12.26 0.28
CA ALA A 81 -3.91 13.06 -0.47
C ALA A 81 -5.16 12.27 -0.88
N VAL A 82 -5.01 11.00 -1.24
CA VAL A 82 -6.12 10.10 -1.56
C VAL A 82 -6.96 9.80 -0.32
N LEU A 83 -6.31 9.51 0.81
CA LEU A 83 -6.99 9.27 2.10
C LEU A 83 -7.73 10.53 2.58
N ASP A 84 -7.11 11.71 2.50
CA ASP A 84 -7.77 12.99 2.83
C ASP A 84 -9.02 13.19 1.96
N SER A 85 -8.91 12.97 0.65
CA SER A 85 -10.04 13.09 -0.27
C SER A 85 -11.17 12.12 0.08
N ALA A 86 -10.84 10.87 0.42
CA ALA A 86 -11.81 9.83 0.78
C ALA A 86 -12.54 10.18 2.09
N LEU A 87 -11.79 10.63 3.09
CA LEU A 87 -12.35 11.07 4.37
C LEU A 87 -13.25 12.31 4.21
N ARG A 88 -12.87 13.27 3.37
CA ARG A 88 -13.74 14.43 3.03
C ARG A 88 -15.05 13.99 2.39
N ARG A 89 -15.00 13.07 1.42
CA ARG A 89 -16.23 12.50 0.81
C ARG A 89 -17.08 11.73 1.82
N GLY A 90 -16.45 11.05 2.77
CA GLY A 90 -17.11 10.41 3.92
C GLY A 90 -17.68 11.40 4.95
N GLY A 91 -17.52 12.71 4.75
CA GLY A 91 -18.06 13.74 5.64
C GLY A 91 -17.26 13.94 6.93
N VAL A 92 -15.97 13.57 6.94
CA VAL A 92 -15.07 13.83 8.07
C VAL A 92 -14.81 15.34 8.20
N PRO A 93 -14.99 15.93 9.40
CA PRO A 93 -14.75 17.35 9.65
C PRO A 93 -13.32 17.79 9.29
N GLU A 94 -13.20 18.99 8.71
CA GLU A 94 -11.92 19.59 8.35
C GLU A 94 -10.98 19.78 9.54
N SER A 95 -11.52 20.02 10.73
CA SER A 95 -10.73 20.13 11.97
C SER A 95 -9.99 18.84 12.32
N LEU A 96 -10.55 17.67 11.99
CA LEU A 96 -9.89 16.38 12.20
C LEU A 96 -8.84 16.11 11.11
N LEU A 97 -9.12 16.54 9.87
CA LEU A 97 -8.21 16.34 8.74
C LEU A 97 -6.93 17.17 8.83
N THR A 98 -7.01 18.34 9.47
CA THR A 98 -5.88 19.27 9.65
C THR A 98 -5.13 19.06 10.96
N ALA A 99 -5.55 18.10 11.78
CA ALA A 99 -4.88 17.78 13.04
C ALA A 99 -3.43 17.31 12.79
N PRO A 100 -2.44 17.83 13.54
CA PRO A 100 -1.06 17.41 13.37
C PRO A 100 -0.88 15.96 13.81
N ALA A 101 -0.02 15.22 13.11
CA ALA A 101 0.37 13.88 13.53
C ALA A 101 1.02 13.92 14.91
N ALA A 102 0.66 12.97 15.78
CA ALA A 102 1.35 12.79 17.05
C ALA A 102 2.84 12.53 16.82
N ALA A 103 3.68 13.15 17.66
CA ALA A 103 5.12 12.92 17.63
C ALA A 103 5.43 11.44 17.90
N ASP A 104 6.19 10.82 17.01
CA ASP A 104 6.59 9.41 17.12
C ASP A 104 8.12 9.31 17.03
N SER A 105 8.74 8.85 18.12
CA SER A 105 10.20 8.73 18.26
C SER A 105 10.77 7.43 17.69
N ARG A 106 9.91 6.51 17.23
CA ARG A 106 10.34 5.25 16.62
C ARG A 106 11.10 5.47 15.31
N SER A 107 11.88 4.48 14.91
CA SER A 107 12.57 4.52 13.62
C SER A 107 11.57 4.58 12.46
N VAL A 108 11.99 5.09 11.30
CA VAL A 108 11.13 5.12 10.09
C VAL A 108 10.62 3.72 9.76
N GLY A 109 11.48 2.70 9.85
CA GLY A 109 11.10 1.31 9.61
C GLY A 109 10.03 0.79 10.59
N ASP A 110 10.16 1.07 11.88
CA ASP A 110 9.17 0.65 12.89
C ASP A 110 7.83 1.34 12.70
N ARG A 111 7.85 2.61 12.25
CA ARG A 111 6.65 3.36 11.91
C ARG A 111 5.93 2.78 10.70
N GLU A 112 6.66 2.40 9.66
CA GLU A 112 6.13 1.71 8.48
C GLU A 112 5.50 0.36 8.84
N VAL A 113 6.17 -0.44 9.69
CA VAL A 113 5.62 -1.72 10.18
C VAL A 113 4.31 -1.48 10.94
N ALA A 114 4.23 -0.43 11.75
CA ALA A 114 2.99 -0.06 12.43
C ALA A 114 1.88 0.35 11.45
N GLN A 115 2.22 1.01 10.32
CA GLN A 115 1.25 1.31 9.27
C GLN A 115 0.73 0.04 8.59
N VAL A 116 1.58 -0.95 8.31
CA VAL A 116 1.15 -2.24 7.75
C VAL A 116 0.14 -2.92 8.69
N ALA A 117 0.41 -2.94 10.00
CA ALA A 117 -0.51 -3.50 10.98
C ALA A 117 -1.85 -2.75 11.02
N LEU A 118 -1.82 -1.42 10.96
CA LEU A 118 -3.01 -0.57 10.91
C LEU A 118 -3.85 -0.82 9.65
N ILE A 119 -3.21 -0.95 8.49
CA ILE A 119 -3.89 -1.28 7.22
C ILE A 119 -4.57 -2.64 7.30
N ARG A 120 -3.90 -3.66 7.85
CA ARG A 120 -4.48 -4.99 8.04
C ARG A 120 -5.70 -4.94 8.96
N SER A 121 -5.64 -4.16 10.04
CA SER A 121 -6.82 -3.88 10.89
C SER A 121 -7.94 -3.22 10.09
N LEU A 122 -7.64 -2.17 9.32
CA LEU A 122 -8.63 -1.45 8.50
C LEU A 122 -9.30 -2.32 7.43
N LEU A 123 -8.59 -3.28 6.84
CA LEU A 123 -9.20 -4.23 5.91
C LEU A 123 -10.33 -5.06 6.58
N THR A 124 -10.33 -5.15 7.91
CA THR A 124 -11.37 -5.86 8.68
C THR A 124 -12.56 -4.98 9.08
N THR A 125 -12.44 -3.65 9.06
CA THR A 125 -13.43 -2.72 9.65
C THR A 125 -13.92 -1.62 8.71
N ALA A 126 -13.08 -1.16 7.78
CA ALA A 126 -13.35 -0.04 6.90
C ALA A 126 -14.49 -0.30 5.91
N ASP A 127 -15.02 0.78 5.34
CA ASP A 127 -16.01 0.73 4.27
C ASP A 127 -15.51 -0.18 3.11
N PRO A 128 -16.34 -1.12 2.60
CA PRO A 128 -16.00 -1.97 1.46
C PRO A 128 -15.43 -1.22 0.25
N ALA A 129 -15.87 0.01 -0.01
CA ALA A 129 -15.40 0.83 -1.11
C ALA A 129 -13.91 1.21 -0.99
N LEU A 130 -13.36 1.22 0.23
CA LEU A 130 -11.95 1.56 0.50
C LEU A 130 -11.02 0.35 0.46
N LEU A 131 -11.55 -0.88 0.47
CA LEU A 131 -10.73 -2.08 0.60
C LEU A 131 -9.69 -2.26 -0.53
N PRO A 132 -10.00 -1.99 -1.81
CA PRO A 132 -8.99 -2.07 -2.87
C PRO A 132 -7.84 -1.07 -2.65
N THR A 133 -8.17 0.15 -2.25
CA THR A 133 -7.19 1.21 -1.93
C THR A 133 -6.31 0.81 -0.75
N LEU A 134 -6.91 0.25 0.32
CA LEU A 134 -6.18 -0.23 1.50
C LEU A 134 -5.29 -1.43 1.20
N ALA A 135 -5.75 -2.41 0.41
CA ALA A 135 -4.95 -3.56 0.02
C ALA A 135 -3.73 -3.15 -0.82
N SER A 136 -3.93 -2.25 -1.77
CA SER A 136 -2.86 -1.68 -2.59
C SER A 136 -1.85 -0.89 -1.75
N LEU A 137 -2.33 -0.10 -0.78
CA LEU A 137 -1.47 0.59 0.18
C LEU A 137 -0.64 -0.39 1.03
N GLY A 138 -1.25 -1.47 1.50
CA GLY A 138 -0.56 -2.54 2.25
C GLY A 138 0.59 -3.15 1.46
N ALA A 139 0.36 -3.47 0.18
CA ALA A 139 1.38 -3.98 -0.73
C ALA A 139 2.54 -3.01 -0.95
N ASN A 140 2.26 -1.71 -1.10
CA ASN A 140 3.30 -0.68 -1.17
C ASN A 140 4.12 -0.63 0.13
N ARG A 141 3.45 -0.55 1.28
CA ARG A 141 4.10 -0.49 2.61
C ARG A 141 4.94 -1.72 2.92
N ALA A 142 4.53 -2.90 2.47
CA ALA A 142 5.31 -4.13 2.60
C ALA A 142 6.67 -4.01 1.89
N VAL A 143 6.69 -3.43 0.70
CA VAL A 143 7.92 -3.19 -0.05
C VAL A 143 8.79 -2.12 0.61
N VAL A 144 8.20 -1.03 1.10
CA VAL A 144 8.94 0.00 1.85
C VAL A 144 9.63 -0.62 3.06
N CYS A 145 8.91 -1.42 3.87
CA CYS A 145 9.49 -2.13 5.00
C CYS A 145 10.67 -3.00 4.59
N ARG A 146 10.55 -3.79 3.52
CA ARG A 146 11.65 -4.64 3.02
C ARG A 146 12.88 -3.83 2.62
N VAL A 147 12.70 -2.69 1.93
CA VAL A 147 13.82 -1.81 1.53
C VAL A 147 14.50 -1.20 2.75
N LEU A 148 13.72 -0.82 3.77
CA LEU A 148 14.22 -0.33 5.05
C LEU A 148 14.77 -1.45 5.96
N LYS A 149 14.69 -2.72 5.53
CA LYS A 149 15.05 -3.91 6.31
C LYS A 149 14.27 -4.01 7.63
N ALA A 150 13.05 -3.48 7.66
CA ALA A 150 12.13 -3.60 8.77
C ALA A 150 11.36 -4.92 8.65
N THR A 151 11.31 -5.68 9.75
CA THR A 151 10.62 -6.98 9.79
C THR A 151 9.15 -6.78 10.05
N ILE A 152 8.31 -7.13 9.08
CA ILE A 152 6.85 -7.18 9.26
C ILE A 152 6.51 -8.50 9.96
N PRO A 153 5.78 -8.47 11.09
CA PRO A 153 5.24 -9.69 11.68
C PRO A 153 4.38 -10.45 10.69
N HIS A 154 4.59 -11.77 10.61
CA HIS A 154 3.71 -12.64 9.83
C HIS A 154 2.29 -12.52 10.38
N ALA A 155 1.32 -12.26 9.50
CA ALA A 155 -0.08 -12.28 9.85
C ALA A 155 -0.62 -13.69 9.62
N ASP A 156 -1.55 -14.12 10.46
CA ASP A 156 -2.28 -15.36 10.22
C ASP A 156 -3.05 -15.24 8.91
N THR A 157 -2.84 -16.18 7.99
CA THR A 157 -3.58 -16.23 6.74
C THR A 157 -5.05 -16.53 7.05
N PRO A 158 -6.00 -15.67 6.66
CA PRO A 158 -7.41 -15.92 6.90
C PRO A 158 -7.85 -17.18 6.14
N SER A 159 -8.77 -17.94 6.74
CA SER A 159 -9.38 -19.07 6.04
C SER A 159 -10.23 -18.55 4.86
N PRO A 160 -10.10 -19.13 3.67
CA PRO A 160 -10.86 -18.71 2.50
C PRO A 160 -12.36 -18.93 2.72
N SER A 161 -13.17 -17.97 2.30
CA SER A 161 -14.63 -18.00 2.43
C SER A 161 -15.28 -18.88 1.35
N GLY A 162 -14.56 -19.17 0.27
CA GLY A 162 -14.93 -20.16 -0.73
C GLY A 162 -14.12 -20.08 -2.04
N PRO A 163 -14.31 -21.06 -2.94
CA PRO A 163 -13.48 -21.25 -4.14
C PRO A 163 -13.54 -20.16 -5.25
N PRO A 164 -14.69 -19.55 -5.60
CA PRO A 164 -14.80 -18.76 -6.82
C PRO A 164 -14.06 -17.40 -6.77
N ALA A 165 -13.80 -16.87 -5.57
CA ALA A 165 -13.04 -15.62 -5.42
C ALA A 165 -11.54 -15.77 -5.77
N THR A 166 -11.02 -17.00 -5.71
CA THR A 166 -9.59 -17.29 -5.94
C THR A 166 -9.24 -17.45 -7.42
N VAL A 167 -10.22 -17.80 -8.26
CA VAL A 167 -10.00 -18.12 -9.68
C VAL A 167 -9.29 -17.01 -10.46
N PRO A 168 -9.63 -15.71 -10.32
CA PRO A 168 -8.90 -14.65 -11.03
C PRO A 168 -7.41 -14.58 -10.67
N TYR A 169 -7.06 -14.78 -9.40
CA TYR A 169 -5.66 -14.81 -8.94
C TYR A 169 -4.93 -16.01 -9.56
N LEU A 170 -5.53 -17.20 -9.50
CA LEU A 170 -4.98 -18.42 -10.09
C LEU A 170 -4.67 -18.27 -11.58
N LEU A 171 -5.60 -17.69 -12.35
CA LEU A 171 -5.42 -17.49 -13.77
C LEU A 171 -4.26 -16.53 -14.08
N ALA A 172 -4.13 -15.45 -13.31
CA ALA A 172 -3.03 -14.50 -13.44
C ALA A 172 -1.67 -15.14 -13.10
N SER A 173 -1.60 -15.91 -12.01
CA SER A 173 -0.39 -16.62 -11.59
C SER A 173 0.06 -17.65 -12.62
N ARG A 174 -0.87 -18.44 -13.18
CA ARG A 174 -0.55 -19.42 -14.23
C ARG A 174 -0.02 -18.76 -15.50
N ALA A 175 -0.63 -17.65 -15.93
CA ALA A 175 -0.16 -16.90 -17.09
C ALA A 175 1.25 -16.31 -16.85
N ALA A 176 1.50 -15.74 -15.66
CA ALA A 176 2.80 -15.22 -15.28
C ALA A 176 3.86 -16.34 -15.19
N ALA A 177 3.53 -17.47 -14.58
CA ALA A 177 4.41 -18.64 -14.50
C ALA A 177 4.81 -19.13 -15.89
N TYR A 178 3.85 -19.28 -16.81
CA TYR A 178 4.17 -19.67 -18.19
C TYR A 178 5.11 -18.68 -18.89
N GLY A 179 4.88 -17.37 -18.73
CA GLY A 179 5.79 -16.35 -19.26
C GLY A 179 7.20 -16.45 -18.66
N MET A 180 7.30 -16.67 -17.35
CA MET A 180 8.57 -16.83 -16.64
C MET A 180 9.29 -18.13 -17.01
N GLU A 181 8.58 -19.21 -17.33
CA GLU A 181 9.14 -20.44 -17.89
C GLU A 181 9.86 -20.16 -19.22
N VAL A 182 9.23 -19.38 -20.10
CA VAL A 182 9.85 -19.01 -21.38
C VAL A 182 11.09 -18.14 -21.16
N VAL A 183 11.04 -17.19 -20.23
CA VAL A 183 12.21 -16.38 -19.83
C VAL A 183 13.34 -17.28 -19.34
N ALA A 184 13.07 -18.16 -18.37
CA ALA A 184 14.06 -19.06 -17.78
C ALA A 184 14.66 -20.03 -18.81
N ALA A 185 13.86 -20.49 -19.77
CA ALA A 185 14.31 -21.40 -20.83
C ALA A 185 15.27 -20.71 -21.81
N ARG A 186 15.12 -19.40 -22.04
CA ARG A 186 15.93 -18.63 -23.00
C ARG A 186 17.08 -17.86 -22.36
N ALA A 187 17.03 -17.67 -21.04
CA ALA A 187 18.07 -17.04 -20.26
C ALA A 187 19.32 -17.92 -20.08
N ALA A 188 20.43 -17.30 -19.66
CA ALA A 188 21.66 -17.99 -19.23
C ALA A 188 22.24 -17.37 -17.96
N GLY A 189 23.16 -18.08 -17.31
CA GLY A 189 23.91 -17.59 -16.14
C GLY A 189 23.01 -17.16 -14.97
N ASP A 190 23.44 -16.13 -14.25
CA ASP A 190 22.75 -15.62 -13.05
C ASP A 190 21.33 -15.11 -13.35
N PHE A 191 21.11 -14.58 -14.56
CA PHE A 191 19.78 -14.14 -14.99
C PHE A 191 18.81 -15.31 -15.06
N ARG A 192 19.26 -16.47 -15.57
CA ARG A 192 18.46 -17.70 -15.59
C ARG A 192 18.15 -18.19 -14.19
N THR A 193 19.15 -18.24 -13.30
CA THR A 193 18.95 -18.69 -11.91
C THR A 193 17.87 -17.84 -11.24
N ARG A 194 17.98 -16.51 -11.33
CA ARG A 194 17.00 -15.59 -10.76
C ARG A 194 15.61 -15.74 -11.39
N ALA A 195 15.52 -16.00 -12.69
CA ALA A 195 14.25 -16.26 -13.37
C ALA A 195 13.59 -17.56 -12.90
N ILE A 196 14.38 -18.59 -12.60
CA ILE A 196 13.89 -19.86 -12.03
C ILE A 196 13.39 -19.63 -10.60
N ASP A 197 14.12 -18.91 -9.75
CA ASP A 197 13.69 -18.61 -8.38
C ASP A 197 12.33 -17.88 -8.38
N ALA A 198 12.19 -16.86 -9.24
CA ALA A 198 10.94 -16.12 -9.40
C ALA A 198 9.80 -16.98 -9.97
N LEU A 199 10.11 -17.90 -10.89
CA LEU A 199 9.14 -18.86 -11.41
C LEU A 199 8.63 -19.78 -10.31
N ASP A 200 9.51 -20.28 -9.45
CA ASP A 200 9.13 -21.17 -8.35
C ASP A 200 8.27 -20.45 -7.31
N GLU A 201 8.55 -19.17 -7.02
CA GLU A 201 7.67 -18.32 -6.19
C GLU A 201 6.26 -18.17 -6.80
N ILE A 202 6.16 -17.87 -8.10
CA ILE A 202 4.85 -17.72 -8.77
C ILE A 202 4.10 -19.06 -8.85
N ARG A 203 4.82 -20.18 -9.02
CA ARG A 203 4.21 -21.52 -8.99
C ARG A 203 3.70 -21.89 -7.61
N ALA A 204 4.40 -21.49 -6.54
CA ALA A 204 3.92 -21.68 -5.17
C ALA A 204 2.60 -20.92 -4.95
N LEU A 205 2.51 -19.66 -5.38
CA LEU A 205 1.26 -18.88 -5.36
C LEU A 205 0.15 -19.58 -6.16
N ALA A 206 0.43 -20.02 -7.38
CA ALA A 206 -0.55 -20.70 -8.23
C ALA A 206 -1.03 -22.01 -7.58
N LEU A 207 -0.15 -22.78 -6.94
CA LEU A 207 -0.51 -24.02 -6.27
C LEU A 207 -1.42 -23.76 -5.06
N GLU A 208 -1.09 -22.78 -4.22
CA GLU A 208 -1.94 -22.38 -3.09
C GLU A 208 -3.34 -21.97 -3.57
N GLN A 209 -3.39 -21.13 -4.60
CA GLN A 209 -4.63 -20.65 -5.18
C GLN A 209 -5.45 -21.78 -5.82
N GLU A 210 -4.80 -22.76 -6.45
CA GLU A 210 -5.44 -23.96 -7.00
C GLU A 210 -6.03 -24.85 -5.90
N VAL A 211 -5.29 -25.07 -4.81
CA VAL A 211 -5.78 -25.83 -3.64
C VAL A 211 -7.04 -25.19 -3.07
N ILE A 212 -7.06 -23.86 -2.95
CA ILE A 212 -8.23 -23.11 -2.44
C ILE A 212 -9.39 -23.12 -3.44
N ALA A 213 -9.10 -22.99 -4.74
CA ALA A 213 -10.12 -23.05 -5.79
C ALA A 213 -10.71 -24.44 -5.97
N GLY A 214 -10.00 -25.52 -5.60
CA GLY A 214 -10.49 -26.89 -5.59
C GLY A 214 -11.20 -27.28 -6.89
N LYS A 215 -12.45 -27.76 -6.79
CA LYS A 215 -13.27 -28.18 -7.95
C LYS A 215 -13.61 -27.04 -8.93
N ASP A 216 -13.51 -25.78 -8.48
CA ASP A 216 -13.82 -24.60 -9.27
C ASP A 216 -12.57 -24.04 -9.96
N ALA A 217 -11.40 -24.65 -9.74
CA ALA A 217 -10.19 -24.35 -10.49
C ALA A 217 -10.40 -24.69 -11.98
N PRO A 218 -10.21 -23.73 -12.89
CA PRO A 218 -10.30 -24.02 -14.32
C PRO A 218 -9.19 -25.02 -14.73
N PRO A 219 -9.41 -25.84 -15.76
CA PRO A 219 -8.37 -26.70 -16.30
C PRO A 219 -7.12 -25.89 -16.68
N ALA A 220 -5.94 -26.48 -16.47
CA ALA A 220 -4.69 -25.87 -16.89
C ALA A 220 -4.68 -25.69 -18.42
N ILE A 221 -4.40 -24.47 -18.87
CA ILE A 221 -4.24 -24.18 -20.30
C ILE A 221 -2.85 -24.65 -20.72
N THR A 222 -2.76 -25.32 -21.87
CA THR A 222 -1.50 -25.91 -22.34
C THR A 222 -0.52 -24.90 -22.94
N ALA A 223 -1.00 -23.73 -23.37
CA ALA A 223 -0.16 -22.67 -23.90
C ALA A 223 -0.81 -21.29 -23.71
N TYR A 224 0.01 -20.28 -23.47
CA TYR A 224 -0.40 -18.88 -23.43
C TYR A 224 0.29 -18.10 -24.55
N SER A 225 -0.40 -17.12 -25.11
CA SER A 225 0.22 -16.14 -26.00
C SER A 225 1.12 -15.22 -25.18
N LEU A 226 2.40 -15.11 -25.57
CA LEU A 226 3.33 -14.21 -24.90
C LEU A 226 3.02 -12.76 -25.29
N PRO A 227 2.97 -11.84 -24.32
CA PRO A 227 2.65 -10.42 -24.59
C PRO A 227 3.82 -9.68 -25.25
N LEU A 228 5.05 -10.13 -25.02
CA LEU A 228 6.29 -9.60 -25.59
C LEU A 228 7.18 -10.77 -26.00
N SER A 229 8.02 -10.56 -27.02
CA SER A 229 9.06 -11.55 -27.34
C SER A 229 10.16 -11.56 -26.28
N ALA A 230 10.87 -12.69 -26.20
CA ALA A 230 12.00 -12.88 -25.30
C ALA A 230 13.14 -13.57 -26.05
N ASP A 231 13.49 -13.04 -27.23
CA ASP A 231 14.46 -13.65 -28.15
C ASP A 231 15.91 -13.43 -27.71
N ASP A 232 16.13 -12.50 -26.77
CA ASP A 232 17.41 -12.12 -26.19
C ASP A 232 17.21 -11.68 -24.73
N GLU A 233 18.30 -11.44 -24.00
CA GLU A 233 18.23 -11.08 -22.58
C GLU A 233 17.53 -9.73 -22.33
N ALA A 234 17.67 -8.74 -23.21
CA ALA A 234 17.02 -7.45 -23.05
C ALA A 234 15.52 -7.51 -23.32
N SER A 235 15.08 -8.30 -24.32
CA SER A 235 13.65 -8.61 -24.52
C SER A 235 13.09 -9.47 -23.39
N ALA A 236 13.86 -10.42 -22.86
CA ALA A 236 13.47 -11.21 -21.69
C ALA A 236 13.28 -10.35 -20.43
N ARG A 237 14.16 -9.38 -20.14
CA ARG A 237 13.99 -8.43 -19.02
C ARG A 237 12.70 -7.62 -19.14
N ARG A 238 12.42 -7.09 -20.33
CA ARG A 238 11.16 -6.38 -20.60
C ARG A 238 9.94 -7.28 -20.41
N LEU A 239 10.04 -8.56 -20.81
CA LEU A 239 8.99 -9.53 -20.55
C LEU A 239 8.80 -9.76 -19.04
N VAL A 240 9.86 -9.91 -18.25
CA VAL A 240 9.74 -10.05 -16.79
C VAL A 240 9.07 -8.83 -16.16
N GLU A 241 9.50 -7.62 -16.53
CA GLU A 241 8.88 -6.38 -16.06
C GLU A 241 7.39 -6.34 -16.39
N TYR A 242 7.01 -6.72 -17.61
CA TYR A 242 5.61 -6.79 -18.04
C TYR A 242 4.82 -7.83 -17.24
N LEU A 243 5.37 -9.02 -17.04
CA LEU A 243 4.68 -10.12 -16.35
C LEU A 243 4.45 -9.80 -14.86
N LEU A 244 5.48 -9.29 -14.17
CA LEU A 244 5.38 -8.99 -12.74
C LEU A 244 4.54 -7.73 -12.47
N GLY A 245 4.67 -6.70 -13.32
CA GLY A 245 3.77 -5.54 -13.27
C GLY A 245 2.32 -5.94 -13.56
N GLY A 246 2.11 -6.79 -14.58
CA GLY A 246 0.80 -7.33 -14.93
C GLY A 246 0.19 -8.20 -13.83
N LEU A 247 1.00 -8.97 -13.10
CA LEU A 247 0.55 -9.78 -11.97
C LEU A 247 0.01 -8.90 -10.84
N VAL A 248 0.77 -7.86 -10.45
CA VAL A 248 0.34 -6.87 -9.44
C VAL A 248 -0.97 -6.19 -9.87
N THR A 249 -1.06 -5.76 -11.12
CA THR A 249 -2.29 -5.17 -11.67
C THR A 249 -3.47 -6.14 -11.64
N ALA A 250 -3.27 -7.39 -12.07
CA ALA A 250 -4.33 -8.40 -12.10
C ALA A 250 -4.87 -8.70 -10.70
N TYR A 251 -4.00 -8.79 -9.68
CA TYR A 251 -4.41 -9.02 -8.30
C TYR A 251 -5.18 -7.82 -7.73
N ALA A 252 -4.70 -6.59 -7.95
CA ALA A 252 -5.41 -5.39 -7.52
C ALA A 252 -6.80 -5.26 -8.18
N GLN A 253 -6.90 -5.60 -9.48
CA GLN A 253 -8.17 -5.64 -10.20
C GLN A 253 -9.11 -6.73 -9.69
N ALA A 254 -8.58 -7.91 -9.33
CA ALA A 254 -9.37 -8.97 -8.72
C ALA A 254 -9.96 -8.51 -7.38
N ILE A 255 -9.19 -7.81 -6.53
CA ILE A 255 -9.69 -7.21 -5.29
C ILE A 255 -10.76 -6.15 -5.58
N GLY A 256 -10.54 -5.27 -6.58
CA GLY A 256 -11.52 -4.25 -6.95
C GLY A 256 -12.85 -4.82 -7.43
N THR A 257 -12.80 -5.82 -8.32
CA THR A 257 -13.97 -6.54 -8.83
C THR A 257 -14.70 -7.25 -7.70
N ALA A 258 -13.91 -7.86 -6.80
CA ALA A 258 -14.41 -8.53 -5.64
C ALA A 258 -15.17 -7.56 -4.71
N ALA A 259 -14.56 -6.42 -4.36
CA ALA A 259 -15.17 -5.41 -3.48
C ALA A 259 -16.46 -4.79 -4.04
N ALA A 260 -16.60 -4.70 -5.36
CA ALA A 260 -17.81 -4.18 -6.02
C ALA A 260 -18.99 -5.18 -6.05
N GLY A 261 -18.75 -6.46 -5.77
CA GLY A 261 -19.76 -7.52 -5.80
C GLY A 261 -20.61 -7.58 -4.52
N THR A 262 -21.87 -8.01 -4.65
CA THR A 262 -22.83 -8.13 -3.52
C THR A 262 -22.65 -9.38 -2.66
N LYS A 263 -21.70 -10.27 -3.00
CA LYS A 263 -21.46 -11.55 -2.32
C LYS A 263 -20.07 -11.68 -1.71
N LEU A 264 -19.25 -10.64 -1.77
CA LEU A 264 -17.88 -10.80 -1.35
C LEU A 264 -17.76 -10.83 0.16
N GLN A 265 -17.07 -11.86 0.66
CA GLN A 265 -16.71 -11.90 2.05
C GLN A 265 -15.40 -11.14 2.25
N ARG A 266 -15.33 -10.36 3.32
CA ARG A 266 -14.16 -9.57 3.71
C ARG A 266 -12.89 -10.44 3.85
N ALA A 267 -13.04 -11.71 4.20
CA ALA A 267 -11.96 -12.69 4.22
C ALA A 267 -11.32 -12.93 2.84
N ASP A 268 -12.08 -12.88 1.74
CA ASP A 268 -11.54 -13.01 0.39
C ASP A 268 -10.66 -11.81 0.00
N VAL A 269 -11.01 -10.60 0.47
CA VAL A 269 -10.18 -9.40 0.27
C VAL A 269 -8.89 -9.48 1.07
N LEU A 270 -8.96 -9.93 2.33
CA LEU A 270 -7.78 -10.10 3.17
C LEU A 270 -6.81 -11.11 2.56
N LEU A 271 -7.32 -12.23 2.04
CA LEU A 271 -6.52 -13.23 1.34
C LEU A 271 -5.88 -12.66 0.07
N GLY A 272 -6.67 -11.98 -0.77
CA GLY A 272 -6.17 -11.31 -1.97
C GLY A 272 -5.13 -10.22 -1.68
N ALA A 273 -5.29 -9.48 -0.57
CA ALA A 273 -4.33 -8.48 -0.14
C ALA A 273 -2.98 -9.11 0.23
N GLY A 274 -2.97 -10.28 0.88
CA GLY A 274 -1.75 -11.05 1.14
C GLY A 274 -1.02 -11.42 -0.16
N TRP A 275 -1.73 -11.98 -1.14
CA TRP A 275 -1.13 -12.30 -2.44
C TRP A 275 -0.67 -11.06 -3.21
N LEU A 276 -1.36 -9.91 -3.07
CA LEU A 276 -0.92 -8.64 -3.64
C LEU A 276 0.37 -8.13 -2.99
N GLU A 277 0.52 -8.27 -1.67
CA GLU A 277 1.77 -7.99 -0.95
C GLU A 277 2.92 -8.86 -1.53
N GLU A 278 2.72 -10.16 -1.69
CA GLU A 278 3.71 -11.08 -2.26
C GLU A 278 4.08 -10.73 -3.71
N ALA A 279 3.09 -10.45 -4.56
CA ALA A 279 3.32 -10.04 -5.94
C ALA A 279 4.11 -8.72 -6.02
N ALA A 280 3.80 -7.73 -5.17
CA ALA A 280 4.52 -6.46 -5.13
C ALA A 280 5.96 -6.64 -4.63
N LEU A 281 6.17 -7.52 -3.65
CA LEU A 281 7.50 -7.91 -3.19
C LEU A 281 8.29 -8.59 -4.33
N LEU A 282 7.70 -9.52 -5.07
CA LEU A 282 8.38 -10.12 -6.21
C LEU A 282 8.72 -9.09 -7.30
N ALA A 283 7.78 -8.19 -7.63
CA ALA A 283 7.98 -7.12 -8.60
C ALA A 283 9.15 -6.19 -8.22
N ASP A 284 9.22 -5.73 -6.96
CA ASP A 284 10.33 -4.91 -6.49
C ASP A 284 11.66 -5.67 -6.40
N ALA A 285 11.62 -6.98 -6.14
CA ALA A 285 12.83 -7.81 -6.21
C ALA A 285 13.43 -7.75 -7.62
N TRP A 286 12.60 -7.59 -8.65
CA TRP A 286 12.97 -7.38 -10.05
C TRP A 286 13.13 -5.93 -10.49
N LYS A 287 13.05 -4.97 -9.56
CA LYS A 287 13.16 -3.53 -9.82
C LYS A 287 12.05 -2.96 -10.71
N VAL A 288 10.90 -3.65 -10.77
CA VAL A 288 9.70 -3.08 -11.38
C VAL A 288 9.27 -1.86 -10.55
N PRO A 289 9.12 -0.67 -11.15
CA PRO A 289 8.68 0.51 -10.42
C PRO A 289 7.30 0.29 -9.81
N LEU A 290 7.17 0.61 -8.52
CA LEU A 290 5.88 0.61 -7.83
C LEU A 290 5.31 2.02 -7.81
N THR A 291 4.00 2.12 -7.97
CA THR A 291 3.24 3.36 -7.76
C THR A 291 2.84 3.51 -6.29
N ALA A 292 2.26 4.66 -5.94
CA ALA A 292 1.64 4.89 -4.63
C ALA A 292 0.54 3.87 -4.31
N PHE A 293 -0.17 3.41 -5.34
CA PHE A 293 -1.20 2.37 -5.26
C PHE A 293 -0.92 1.30 -6.32
N PRO A 294 -0.02 0.34 -6.05
CA PRO A 294 0.33 -0.73 -6.97
C PRO A 294 -0.91 -1.43 -7.54
N GLY A 295 -0.98 -1.48 -8.88
CA GLY A 295 -2.03 -2.16 -9.62
C GLY A 295 -3.36 -1.39 -9.81
N LEU A 296 -3.55 -0.23 -9.16
CA LEU A 296 -4.72 0.61 -9.37
C LEU A 296 -4.46 1.69 -10.44
N ALA A 297 -5.35 1.80 -11.43
CA ALA A 297 -5.24 2.79 -12.52
C ALA A 297 -5.52 4.22 -12.03
N GLN A 298 -6.48 4.37 -11.12
CA GLN A 298 -6.69 5.53 -10.25
C GLN A 298 -7.25 5.01 -8.93
N PRO A 299 -6.72 5.42 -7.78
CA PRO A 299 -7.34 5.09 -6.51
C PRO A 299 -8.72 5.74 -6.45
N THR A 300 -9.75 4.94 -6.21
CA THR A 300 -11.06 5.47 -5.83
C THR A 300 -10.90 6.02 -4.44
N GLY A 301 -10.73 7.33 -4.35
CA GLY A 301 -11.11 8.00 -3.14
C GLY A 301 -12.62 8.13 -3.08
#